data_AF-A0A024LSX2-F1
#
_entry.id   AF-A0A024LSX2-F1
#
_cell.length_a   1.000
_cell.length_b   1.000
_cell.length_c   1.000
_cell.angle_alpha   90.00
_cell.angle_beta   90.00
_cell.angle_gamma   90.00
#
_symmetry.space_group_name_H-M   'P 1'
#
loop_
_entity.id
_entity.type
_entity.pdbx_description
1 polymer ?
#
loop_
_entity_poly.entity_id
_entity_poly.type
_entity_poly.pdbx_seq_one_letter_code
_entity_poly.pdbx_strand_id
1 'polypeptide(L)' 'MRMIERTTVFKRDFRHEMKGRHRHLLESDLRKIIEALANDKPLEPRHRDHALTGN' A
#
# COMPACT_ATOMS: atom_id res chain seq x y z
N MET A 1 -10.45 -11.90 -5.56
CA MET A 1 -9.08 -11.34 -5.52
C MET A 1 -8.93 -10.39 -6.70
N ARG A 2 -8.84 -9.08 -6.44
CA ARG A 2 -8.62 -8.05 -7.45
C ARG A 2 -7.23 -8.20 -8.07
N MET A 3 -7.10 -7.83 -9.34
CA MET A 3 -5.80 -7.78 -10.01
C MET A 3 -4.97 -6.63 -9.45
N ILE A 4 -3.75 -6.94 -9.00
CA ILE A 4 -2.82 -5.93 -8.48
C ILE A 4 -1.90 -5.49 -9.61
N GLU A 5 -2.09 -4.25 -10.06
CA GLU A 5 -1.18 -3.61 -11.00
C GLU A 5 -0.24 -2.63 -10.30
N ARG A 6 1.03 -2.64 -10.71
CA ARG A 6 2.07 -1.78 -10.12
C ARG A 6 2.52 -0.75 -11.14
N THR A 7 2.15 0.50 -10.92
CA THR A 7 2.57 1.63 -11.76
C THR A 7 4.09 1.86 -11.67
N THR A 8 4.66 2.53 -12.68
CA THR A 8 6.09 2.86 -12.70
C THR A 8 6.47 3.81 -11.58
N VAL A 9 5.61 4.77 -11.26
CA VAL A 9 5.77 5.71 -10.13
C VAL A 9 5.81 4.94 -8.82
N PHE A 10 4.84 4.05 -8.57
CA PHE A 10 4.82 3.23 -7.36
C PHE A 10 6.09 2.39 -7.20
N LYS A 11 6.57 1.75 -8.29
CA LYS A 11 7.81 0.95 -8.25
C LYS A 11 9.03 1.80 -7.89
N ARG A 12 9.11 3.04 -8.36
CA ARG A 12 10.19 3.96 -8.02
C ARG A 12 10.14 4.31 -6.54
N ASP A 13 9.00 4.73 -6.05
CA ASP A 13 8.82 5.19 -4.67
C ASP A 13 9.05 4.03 -3.69
N PHE A 14 8.53 2.84 -4.00
CA PHE A 14 8.78 1.62 -3.24
C PHE A 14 10.28 1.31 -3.11
N ARG A 15 11.07 1.45 -4.18
CA ARG A 15 12.52 1.22 -4.11
C ARG A 15 13.26 2.27 -3.28
N HIS A 16 12.79 3.52 -3.26
CA HIS A 16 13.38 4.56 -2.41
C HIS A 16 13.08 4.29 -0.94
N GLU A 17 11.83 3.99 -0.61
CA GLU A 17 11.39 3.77 0.76
C GLU A 17 12.00 2.50 1.37
N MET A 18 12.21 1.46 0.55
CA MET A 18 12.91 0.23 0.94
C MET A 18 14.37 0.46 1.34
N LYS A 19 15.01 1.55 0.89
CA LYS A 19 16.37 1.91 1.31
C LYS A 19 16.38 2.76 2.58
N GLY A 20 15.23 3.27 3.00
CA GLY A 20 15.08 4.14 4.16
C GLY A 20 14.77 3.40 5.46
N ARG A 21 14.51 4.18 6.51
CA ARG A 21 14.20 3.68 7.86
C ARG A 21 12.88 2.90 7.96
N HIS A 22 11.96 3.09 7.00
CA HIS A 22 10.63 2.49 7.02
C HIS A 22 10.53 1.15 6.29
N ARG A 23 11.67 0.56 5.87
CA ARG A 23 11.69 -0.75 5.18
C ARG A 23 10.88 -1.84 5.89
N HIS A 24 10.98 -1.91 7.22
CA HIS A 24 10.26 -2.91 8.01
C HIS A 24 8.74 -2.81 7.83
N LEU A 25 8.18 -1.58 7.80
CA LEU A 25 6.75 -1.34 7.58
C LEU A 25 6.30 -1.74 6.17
N LEU A 26 7.17 -1.58 5.17
CA LEU A 26 6.87 -2.00 3.80
C LEU A 26 6.83 -3.54 3.67
N GLU A 27 7.62 -4.24 4.48
CA GLU A 27 7.66 -5.69 4.49
C GLU A 27 6.53 -6.31 5.32
N SER A 28 6.11 -5.65 6.41
CA SER A 28 5.01 -6.10 7.28
C SER A 28 3.66 -5.52 6.88
N ASP A 29 3.46 -4.23 7.15
CA ASP A 29 2.15 -3.59 7.17
C ASP A 29 1.62 -3.33 5.77
N LEU A 30 2.48 -2.87 4.86
CA LEU A 30 2.10 -2.63 3.48
C LEU A 30 1.62 -3.92 2.79
N ARG A 31 2.29 -5.06 3.02
CA ARG A 31 1.85 -6.35 2.45
C ARG A 31 0.49 -6.77 2.96
N LYS A 32 0.22 -6.63 4.26
CA LYS A 32 -1.08 -6.93 4.86
C LYS A 32 -2.19 -6.06 4.30
N ILE A 33 -1.94 -4.76 4.13
CA ILE A 33 -2.90 -3.82 3.56
C ILE A 33 -3.19 -4.18 2.10
N ILE A 34 -2.17 -4.45 1.29
CA ILE A 34 -2.34 -4.86 -0.11
C ILE A 34 -3.16 -6.15 -0.21
N GLU A 35 -2.90 -7.13 0.65
CA GLU A 35 -3.66 -8.38 0.69
C GLU A 35 -5.13 -8.16 1.08
N ALA A 36 -5.39 -7.32 2.08
CA ALA A 36 -6.75 -6.97 2.48
C ALA A 36 -7.51 -6.29 1.33
N LEU A 37 -6.90 -5.28 0.69
CA LEU A 37 -7.46 -4.57 -0.46
C LEU A 37 -7.70 -5.50 -1.65
N ALA A 38 -6.76 -6.39 -1.94
CA ALA A 38 -6.89 -7.37 -3.03
C ALA A 38 -8.01 -8.38 -2.76
N ASN A 39 -8.33 -8.66 -1.51
CA ASN A 39 -9.41 -9.57 -1.11
C ASN A 39 -10.73 -8.87 -0.80
N ASP A 40 -10.88 -7.59 -1.13
CA ASP A 40 -12.10 -6.81 -0.84
C ASP A 40 -12.44 -6.77 0.67
N LYS A 41 -11.43 -6.90 1.53
CA LYS A 41 -11.61 -6.85 2.99
C LYS A 41 -11.54 -5.40 3.48
N PRO A 42 -12.41 -5.01 4.42
CA PRO A 42 -12.33 -3.69 5.04
C PRO A 42 -11.02 -3.52 5.81
N LEU A 43 -10.40 -2.36 5.68
CA LEU A 43 -9.22 -1.99 6.45
C LEU A 43 -9.63 -1.50 7.84
N GLU A 44 -8.74 -1.70 8.82
CA GLU A 44 -8.97 -1.16 10.15
C GLU A 44 -9.03 0.39 10.15
N PRO A 45 -9.83 1.02 11.03
CA PRO A 45 -10.01 2.47 11.06
C PRO A 45 -8.72 3.29 11.19
N ARG A 46 -7.66 2.71 11.78
CA ARG A 46 -6.34 3.36 11.89
C ARG A 46 -5.69 3.67 10.54
N HIS A 47 -6.03 2.93 9.49
CA HIS A 47 -5.49 3.15 8.15
C HIS A 47 -6.18 4.31 7.42
N ARG A 48 -7.29 4.84 7.98
CA ARG A 48 -8.02 6.00 7.48
C ARG A 48 -8.26 5.92 5.97
N ASP A 49 -8.73 4.77 5.50
CA ASP A 49 -9.02 4.57 4.07
C ASP A 49 -10.12 5.55 3.62
N HIS A 50 -9.81 6.37 2.63
CA HIS A 50 -10.74 7.34 2.06
C HIS A 50 -10.37 7.66 0.62
N ALA A 51 -11.35 8.05 -0.18
CA ALA A 51 -11.12 8.54 -1.53
C ALA A 51 -10.32 9.85 -1.48
N LEU A 52 -9.24 9.92 -2.25
CA LEU A 52 -8.51 11.18 -2.43
C LEU A 52 -9.42 12.21 -3.12
N THR A 53 -9.42 13.44 -2.62
CA THR A 53 -10.17 14.57 -3.19
C THR A 53 -9.20 15.66 -3.60
N GLY A 54 -9.44 16.27 -4.77
CA GLY A 54 -8.53 17.24 -5.39
C GLY A 54 -7.98 16.71 -6.71
N ASN A 55 -8.17 17.49 -7.78
CA ASN A 55 -7.57 17.26 -9.10
C ASN A 55 -6.21 17.96 -9.17
#